data_AF-A0A971GX33-F1
#
_entry.id   AF-A0A971GX33-F1
#
_cell.length_a   1.000
_cell.length_b   1.000
_cell.length_c   1.000
_cell.angle_alpha   90.00
_cell.angle_beta   90.00
_cell.angle_gamma   90.00
#
_symmetry.space_group_name_H-M   'P 1'
#
loop_
_entity.id
_entity.type
_entity.pdbx_description
1 polymer ?
#
loop_
_entity_poly.entity_id
_entity_poly.type
_entity_poly.pdbx_seq_one_letter_code
_entity_poly.pdbx_strand_id
1 'polypeptide(L)' 'MTTQKKSVRFEEMMEKLRECAEKIDSEDTSLEESIALYEQCVTYHRQCTEILARARQRVEIYRPEAGEIAEFGEEQ' A
#
# COMPACT_ATOMS: atom_id res chain seq x y z
N MET A 1 22.13 4.03 13.29
CA MET A 1 20.70 4.30 13.55
C MET A 1 19.97 4.38 12.22
N THR A 2 19.67 3.25 11.58
CA THR A 2 19.44 3.26 10.12
C THR A 2 18.49 2.15 9.65
N THR A 3 17.25 2.09 10.16
CA THR A 3 16.18 1.29 9.49
C THR A 3 14.73 1.72 9.79
N GLN A 4 14.45 2.85 10.44
CA GLN A 4 13.07 3.14 10.88
C GLN A 4 12.20 3.95 9.88
N LYS A 5 12.79 4.60 8.87
CA LYS A 5 12.07 5.58 8.04
C LYS A 5 11.12 4.99 6.98
N LYS A 6 11.22 3.68 6.68
CA LYS A 6 10.42 3.03 5.62
C LYS A 6 9.12 2.42 6.15
N SER A 7 9.12 1.86 7.36
CA SER A 7 7.94 1.27 7.98
C SER A 7 6.88 2.32 8.34
N VAL A 8 7.33 3.47 8.86
CA VAL A 8 6.44 4.60 9.19
C VAL A 8 5.60 5.04 8.00
N ARG A 9 6.16 5.01 6.78
CA ARG A 9 5.44 5.44 5.57
C ARG A 9 4.37 4.44 5.10
N PHE A 10 4.50 3.16 5.42
CA PHE A 10 3.49 2.16 5.09
C PHE A 10 2.35 2.15 6.11
N GLU A 11 2.70 2.11 7.40
CA GLU A 11 1.71 2.17 8.49
C GLU A 11 0.89 3.46 8.43
N GLU A 12 1.52 4.61 8.17
CA GLU A 12 0.81 5.88 8.01
C GLU A 12 -0.16 5.89 6.81
N MET A 13 0.21 5.29 5.68
CA MET A 13 -0.70 5.20 4.52
C MET A 13 -1.83 4.20 4.75
N MET A 14 -1.58 3.13 5.50
CA MET A 14 -2.61 2.18 5.88
C MET A 14 -3.61 2.79 6.87
N GLU A 15 -3.13 3.60 7.82
CA GLU A 15 -3.96 4.36 8.75
C GLU A 15 -4.82 5.38 8.01
N LYS A 16 -4.23 6.16 7.11
CA LYS A 16 -4.97 7.12 6.27
C LYS A 16 -6.02 6.46 5.39
N LEU A 17 -5.71 5.30 4.80
CA LEU A 17 -6.68 4.54 4.01
C LEU A 17 -7.86 4.07 4.86
N ARG A 18 -7.60 3.59 6.08
CA ARG A 18 -8.64 3.17 7.02
C ARG A 18 -9.52 4.35 7.43
N GLU A 19 -8.91 5.46 7.80
CA GLU A 19 -9.63 6.67 8.21
C GLU A 19 -10.48 7.23 7.06
N CYS A 20 -9.98 7.15 5.82
CA CYS A 20 -10.69 7.59 4.64
C CYS A 20 -11.88 6.67 4.31
N ALA A 21 -11.72 5.35 4.48
CA ALA A 21 -12.82 4.39 4.33
C ALA A 21 -13.91 4.59 5.39
N GLU A 22 -13.53 4.86 6.64
CA GLU A 22 -14.48 5.12 7.74
C GLU A 22 -15.27 6.43 7.53
N LYS A 23 -14.61 7.47 6.97
CA LYS A 23 -15.27 8.72 6.58
C LYS A 23 -16.23 8.55 5.41
N ILE A 24 -15.92 7.68 4.45
CA ILE A 24 -16.83 7.37 3.33
C ILE A 24 -18.10 6.66 3.82
N ASP A 25 -17.98 5.81 4.84
CA ASP A 25 -19.11 5.05 5.42
C ASP A 25 -19.99 5.91 6.34
N SER A 26 -19.52 7.08 6.76
CA SER A 26 -20.26 7.98 7.64
C SER A 26 -21.47 8.61 6.94
N GLU A 27 -22.62 8.59 7.62
CA GLU A 27 -23.91 9.09 7.10
C GLU A 27 -23.96 10.62 6.88
N ASP A 28 -23.00 11.37 7.42
CA ASP A 28 -22.86 12.83 7.28
C ASP A 28 -22.11 13.27 6.00
N THR A 29 -21.59 12.32 5.22
CA THR A 29 -20.75 12.63 4.06
C THR A 29 -21.62 12.96 2.83
N SER A 30 -21.56 14.22 2.39
CA SER A 30 -22.21 14.66 1.15
C SER A 30 -21.64 13.93 -0.07
N LEU A 31 -22.44 13.74 -1.13
CA LEU A 31 -22.03 13.04 -2.35
C LEU A 31 -20.70 13.57 -2.94
N GLU A 32 -20.51 14.89 -2.93
CA GLU A 32 -19.26 15.52 -3.39
C GLU A 32 -18.06 15.19 -2.48
N GLU A 33 -18.27 15.13 -1.15
CA GLU A 33 -17.23 14.71 -0.21
C GLU A 33 -16.94 13.21 -0.31
N SER A 34 -17.94 12.37 -0.53
CA SER A 34 -17.75 10.94 -0.76
C SER A 34 -16.89 10.68 -2.00
N ILE A 35 -17.09 11.45 -3.07
CA ILE A 35 -16.28 11.37 -4.29
C ILE A 35 -14.83 11.80 -4.01
N ALA A 36 -14.64 12.94 -3.33
CA ALA A 36 -13.31 13.43 -2.99
C ALA A 36 -12.55 12.47 -2.05
N LEU A 37 -13.24 11.91 -1.04
CA LEU A 37 -12.68 10.90 -0.16
C LEU A 37 -12.35 9.62 -0.93
N TYR A 38 -13.21 9.19 -1.86
CA TYR A 38 -12.94 8.00 -2.67
C TYR A 38 -11.67 8.15 -3.50
N GLU A 39 -11.46 9.29 -4.15
CA GLU A 39 -10.22 9.58 -4.89
C GLU A 39 -8.97 9.57 -3.99
N GLN A 40 -9.09 10.10 -2.77
CA GLN A 40 -8.00 10.04 -1.78
C GLN A 40 -7.74 8.59 -1.34
N CYS A 41 -8.78 7.82 -1.08
CA CYS A 41 -8.69 6.42 -0.65
C CYS A 41 -8.00 5.55 -1.73
N VAL A 42 -8.38 5.74 -3.00
CA VAL A 42 -7.70 5.11 -4.15
C VAL A 42 -6.23 5.52 -4.25
N THR A 43 -5.92 6.78 -3.96
CA THR A 43 -4.54 7.29 -3.97
C THR A 43 -3.70 6.64 -2.86
N TYR A 44 -4.23 6.53 -1.64
CA TYR A 44 -3.57 5.84 -0.53
C TYR A 44 -3.39 4.35 -0.82
N HIS A 45 -4.41 3.70 -1.38
CA HIS A 45 -4.35 2.30 -1.79
C HIS A 45 -3.21 2.06 -2.78
N ARG A 46 -3.12 2.91 -3.81
CA ARG A 46 -2.07 2.82 -4.82
C ARG A 46 -0.67 3.01 -4.21
N GLN A 47 -0.51 3.93 -3.27
CA GLN A 47 0.76 4.12 -2.56
C GLN A 47 1.14 2.92 -1.70
N CYS A 48 0.19 2.31 -0.98
CA CYS A 48 0.40 1.08 -0.23
C CYS A 48 0.87 -0.06 -1.15
N THR A 49 0.22 -0.24 -2.29
CA THR A 49 0.61 -1.24 -3.30
C THR A 49 2.00 -0.98 -3.86
N GLU A 50 2.38 0.28 -4.10
CA GLU A 50 3.71 0.64 -4.59
C GLU A 50 4.81 0.39 -3.53
N ILE A 51 4.51 0.65 -2.26
CA ILE A 51 5.40 0.32 -1.14
C ILE A 51 5.59 -1.20 -1.02
N LEU A 52 4.50 -1.96 -1.10
CA LEU A 52 4.52 -3.41 -1.10
C LEU A 52 5.27 -3.96 -2.32
N ALA A 53 5.05 -3.41 -3.51
CA ALA A 53 5.77 -3.80 -4.73
C ALA A 53 7.27 -3.55 -4.59
N ARG A 54 7.68 -2.39 -4.05
CA ARG A 54 9.10 -2.12 -3.74
C ARG A 54 9.67 -3.01 -2.65
N ALA A 55 8.85 -3.46 -1.71
CA ALA A 55 9.25 -4.43 -0.71
C ALA A 55 9.43 -5.82 -1.34
N ARG A 56 8.47 -6.27 -2.17
CA ARG A 56 8.52 -7.51 -2.94
C ARG A 56 9.73 -7.55 -3.87
N GLN A 57 9.97 -6.52 -4.68
CA GLN A 57 11.12 -6.44 -5.59
C GLN A 57 12.48 -6.50 -4.85
N ARG A 58 12.54 -6.03 -3.60
CA ARG A 58 13.75 -6.16 -2.76
C ARG A 58 13.88 -7.54 -2.11
N VAL A 59 12.75 -8.23 -1.97
CA VAL A 59 12.62 -9.58 -1.41
C VAL A 59 12.56 -10.62 -2.52
N GLU A 60 12.61 -10.25 -3.81
CA GLU A 60 12.98 -11.18 -4.89
C GLU A 60 14.41 -11.63 -4.63
N ILE A 61 14.48 -12.69 -3.85
CA ILE A 61 15.68 -13.34 -3.39
C ILE A 61 16.29 -13.99 -4.62
N TYR A 62 17.45 -13.50 -5.03
CA TYR A 62 18.37 -14.24 -5.87
C TYR A 62 18.42 -15.69 -5.39
N ARG A 63 17.86 -16.64 -6.15
CA ARG A 63 17.98 -18.07 -5.86
C ARG A 63 19.31 -18.56 -6.45
N PRO A 64 20.39 -18.68 -5.66
CA PRO A 64 21.71 -19.04 -6.19
C PRO A 64 21.75 -20.46 -6.79
N GLU A 65 20.72 -21.27 -6.51
CA GLU A 65 20.63 -22.67 -6.91
C GLU A 65 20.14 -22.85 -8.36
N ALA A 66 19.40 -21.86 -8.90
CA ALA A 66 18.79 -21.95 -10.23
C ALA A 66 19.32 -20.91 -11.23
N GLY A 67 20.11 -19.92 -10.78
CA GLY A 67 20.62 -18.85 -11.65
C GLY A 67 19.53 -17.97 -12.27
N GLU A 68 18.32 -18.01 -11.72
CA GLU A 68 17.13 -17.35 -12.26
C GLU A 68 16.48 -16.47 -11.19
N ILE A 69 15.92 -15.34 -11.64
CA ILE A 69 15.20 -14.39 -10.79
C ILE A 69 13.74 -14.83 -10.81
N ALA A 70 13.20 -15.28 -9.67
CA ALA A 70 11.80 -15.67 -9.54
C ALA A 70 11.00 -14.52 -8.90
N GLU A 71 9.95 -14.07 -9.58
CA GLU A 71 9.06 -13.01 -9.11
C GLU A 71 8.30 -13.46 -7.85
N PHE A 72 8.41 -12.72 -6.75
CA PHE A 72 7.75 -13.06 -5.49
C PHE A 72 6.30 -12.57 -5.52
N GLY A 73 5.41 -13.34 -6.17
CA GLY A 73 4.00 -12.96 -6.29
C GLY A 73 3.09 -13.84 -7.15
N GLU A 74 3.60 -14.87 -7.83
CA GLU A 74 2.72 -15.82 -8.51
C GLU A 74 2.17 -16.83 -7.49
N GLU A 75 1.06 -16.47 -6.85
CA GLU A 75 0.13 -17.46 -6.32
C GLU A 75 -0.45 -18.24 -7.51
N GLN A 76 -0.11 -19.54 -7.59
CA GLN A 76 -0.81 -20.50 -8.47
C GLN A 76 -2.15 -20.91 -7.88
#